data_AF-A0A2H0AD39-F1
#
_entry.id   AF-A0A2H0AD39-F1
#
_cell.length_a   1.000
_cell.length_b   1.000
_cell.length_c   1.000
_cell.angle_alpha   90.00
_cell.angle_beta   90.00
_cell.angle_gamma   90.00
#
_symmetry.space_group_name_H-M   'P 1'
#
loop_
_entity.id
_entity.type
_entity.pdbx_description
1 polymer ?
#
loop_
_entity_poly.entity_id
_entity_poly.type
_entity_poly.pdbx_seq_one_letter_code
_entity_poly.pdbx_strand_id
1 'polypeptide(L)'
;MDSLLDALQEGRLIELPDNDKLDALQFLAHIIEAIPSLPPGTDVAGLILAKEQTSQTSLGMGWACPDARVPFDEDLICVVGWSPQGVNYGAPDGIPVSIIAMYLVPENQRNHYLREVSLLAKALTVYPGVKGLRAVKELNEIRDYLLDLITSTKETVGPDSRARMIRLQARPTLESLPAGDLSNLIIEPVTLVGAPGLKPIVLTQNAGLAQRLDATVGLLEKIEAEGVCQTGGWRVSKRGKVAYQHGRFTYDCLAITTSGVGRK
;
A
#
# COMPACT_ATOMS: atom_id res chain seq x y z
N MET A 1 18.17 0.13 -4.34
CA MET A 1 17.01 0.28 -3.43
C MET A 1 15.91 0.95 -4.22
N ASP A 2 15.64 0.41 -5.40
CA ASP A 2 14.53 0.80 -6.25
C ASP A 2 13.30 -0.03 -5.83
N SER A 3 13.43 -1.34 -5.54
CA SER A 3 12.28 -2.16 -5.08
C SER A 3 11.71 -1.71 -3.72
N LEU A 4 12.55 -1.26 -2.79
CA LEU A 4 12.09 -0.67 -1.52
C LEU A 4 11.36 0.67 -1.76
N LEU A 5 11.82 1.48 -2.71
CA LEU A 5 11.16 2.74 -3.09
C LEU A 5 9.81 2.46 -3.76
N ASP A 6 9.77 1.48 -4.66
CA ASP A 6 8.56 1.05 -5.36
C ASP A 6 7.51 0.55 -4.36
N ALA A 7 7.93 -0.21 -3.33
CA ALA A 7 7.04 -0.60 -2.23
C ALA A 7 6.36 0.59 -1.54
N LEU A 8 7.10 1.69 -1.29
CA LEU A 8 6.53 2.90 -0.69
C LEU A 8 5.57 3.62 -1.64
N GLN A 9 5.91 3.68 -2.94
CA GLN A 9 5.11 4.35 -3.96
C GLN A 9 3.80 3.60 -4.26
N GLU A 10 3.83 2.27 -4.22
CA GLU A 10 2.68 1.40 -4.47
C GLU A 10 1.83 1.17 -3.21
N GLY A 11 2.16 1.79 -2.08
CA GLY A 11 1.40 1.66 -0.84
C GLY A 11 1.58 0.33 -0.12
N ARG A 12 2.67 -0.39 -0.38
CA ARG A 12 3.07 -1.65 0.28
C ARG A 12 3.82 -1.43 1.59
N LEU A 13 3.57 -0.30 2.27
CA LEU A 13 4.01 -0.03 3.65
C LEU A 13 2.81 -0.20 4.57
N ILE A 14 2.87 -1.18 5.46
CA ILE A 14 1.74 -1.61 6.29
C ILE A 14 2.15 -1.62 7.75
N GLU A 15 1.25 -1.16 8.61
CA GLU A 15 1.39 -1.32 10.06
C GLU A 15 1.05 -2.76 10.46
N LEU A 16 1.93 -3.37 11.25
CA LEU A 16 1.80 -4.75 11.72
C LEU A 16 0.85 -4.79 12.93
N PRO A 17 -0.14 -5.71 12.94
CA PRO A 17 -1.15 -5.77 14.00
C PRO A 17 -0.62 -6.31 15.33
N ASP A 18 0.36 -7.22 15.29
CA ASP A 18 0.89 -7.95 16.45
C ASP A 18 2.43 -7.90 16.51
N ASN A 19 2.98 -8.18 17.69
CA ASN A 19 4.43 -8.18 17.93
C ASN A 19 5.06 -9.59 17.86
N ASP A 20 4.35 -10.57 17.30
CA ASP A 20 4.88 -11.91 17.07
C ASP A 20 5.57 -12.02 15.71
N LYS A 21 6.69 -12.74 15.68
CA LYS A 21 7.53 -12.90 14.50
C LYS A 21 6.82 -13.71 13.41
N LEU A 22 6.19 -14.83 13.76
CA LEU A 22 5.59 -15.72 12.78
C LEU A 22 4.36 -15.07 12.16
N ASP A 23 3.53 -14.43 12.98
CA ASP A 23 2.34 -13.72 12.52
C ASP A 23 2.70 -12.56 11.59
N ALA A 24 3.73 -11.77 11.94
CA ALA A 24 4.22 -10.69 11.08
C ALA A 24 4.76 -11.20 9.74
N LEU A 25 5.52 -12.30 9.74
CA LEU A 25 6.05 -12.89 8.51
C LEU A 25 4.94 -13.47 7.62
N GLN A 26 3.97 -14.19 8.20
CA GLN A 26 2.83 -14.71 7.46
C GLN A 26 1.99 -13.58 6.88
N PHE A 27 1.71 -12.54 7.66
CA PHE A 27 0.91 -11.40 7.21
C PHE A 27 1.52 -10.71 5.99
N LEU A 28 2.83 -10.41 6.03
CA LEU A 28 3.53 -9.77 4.91
C LEU A 28 3.64 -10.70 3.70
N ALA A 29 3.84 -12.01 3.92
CA ALA A 29 3.88 -12.99 2.84
C ALA A 29 2.54 -13.08 2.10
N HIS A 30 1.41 -13.11 2.82
CA HIS A 30 0.08 -13.11 2.20
C HIS A 30 -0.19 -11.83 1.39
N ILE A 31 0.36 -10.68 1.81
CA ILE A 31 0.29 -9.44 1.02
C ILE A 31 1.04 -9.60 -0.32
N ILE A 32 2.21 -10.25 -0.31
CA ILE A 32 2.96 -10.54 -1.54
C ILE A 32 2.17 -11.52 -2.43
N GLU A 33 1.58 -12.57 -1.86
CA GLU A 33 0.77 -13.56 -2.58
C GLU A 33 -0.48 -12.97 -3.24
N ALA A 34 -1.02 -11.88 -2.67
CA ALA A 34 -2.14 -11.15 -3.23
C ALA A 34 -1.77 -10.25 -4.42
N ILE A 35 -0.48 -10.13 -4.79
CA ILE A 35 -0.04 -9.32 -5.91
C ILE A 35 -0.40 -10.02 -7.22
N PRO A 36 -1.14 -9.36 -8.16
CA PRO A 36 -1.65 -10.02 -9.36
C PRO A 36 -0.61 -10.59 -10.33
N SER A 37 0.64 -10.10 -10.27
CA SER A 37 1.73 -10.62 -11.10
C SER A 37 2.31 -11.94 -10.60
N LEU A 38 1.96 -12.39 -9.38
CA LEU A 38 2.43 -13.68 -8.89
C LEU A 38 1.64 -14.84 -9.50
N PRO A 39 2.31 -15.96 -9.84
CA PRO A 39 1.63 -17.18 -10.21
C PRO A 39 0.67 -17.65 -9.10
N PRO A 40 -0.58 -18.04 -9.42
CA PRO A 40 -1.51 -18.58 -8.45
C PRO A 40 -0.94 -19.80 -7.72
N GLY A 41 -1.08 -19.83 -6.39
CA GLY A 41 -0.61 -20.94 -5.56
C GLY A 41 0.88 -20.90 -5.21
N THR A 42 1.57 -19.76 -5.45
CA THR A 42 2.92 -19.54 -4.93
C THR A 42 2.87 -19.45 -3.39
N ASP A 43 3.48 -20.41 -2.70
CA ASP A 43 3.54 -20.45 -1.23
C ASP A 43 4.71 -19.62 -0.69
N VAL A 44 4.56 -18.29 -0.72
CA VAL A 44 5.57 -17.35 -0.22
C VAL A 44 5.71 -17.50 1.29
N ALA A 45 4.60 -17.66 2.01
CA ALA A 45 4.60 -17.83 3.45
C ALA A 45 5.43 -19.06 3.87
N GLY A 46 5.19 -20.22 3.26
CA GLY A 46 5.95 -21.44 3.53
C GLY A 46 7.44 -21.28 3.25
N LEU A 47 7.81 -20.63 2.13
CA LEU A 47 9.21 -20.37 1.77
C LEU A 47 9.92 -19.46 2.79
N ILE A 48 9.28 -18.36 3.21
CA ILE A 48 9.82 -17.44 4.22
C ILE A 48 10.01 -18.16 5.55
N LEU A 49 8.98 -18.87 6.03
CA LEU A 49 9.01 -19.52 7.33
C LEU A 49 10.05 -20.65 7.40
N ALA A 50 10.12 -21.48 6.36
CA ALA A 50 11.12 -22.54 6.28
C ALA A 50 12.54 -21.96 6.29
N LYS A 51 12.76 -20.84 5.60
CA LYS A 51 14.04 -20.15 5.61
C LYS A 51 14.37 -19.61 7.00
N GLU A 52 13.43 -18.93 7.64
CA GLU A 52 13.62 -18.31 8.96
C GLU A 52 13.95 -19.32 10.07
N GLN A 53 13.45 -20.55 9.96
CA GLN A 53 13.81 -21.65 10.86
C GLN A 53 15.29 -22.05 10.75
N THR A 54 15.88 -21.92 9.56
CA THR A 54 17.26 -22.35 9.28
C THR A 54 18.27 -21.21 9.38
N SER A 55 17.84 -19.98 9.18
CA SER A 55 18.70 -18.81 9.11
C SER A 55 17.93 -17.58 9.53
N GLN A 56 18.50 -16.84 10.49
CA GLN A 56 17.90 -15.63 10.97
C GLN A 56 18.09 -14.48 9.98
N THR A 57 17.02 -13.77 9.64
CA THR A 57 17.06 -12.68 8.63
C THR A 57 17.06 -11.28 9.24
N SER A 58 17.31 -11.14 10.54
CA SER A 58 17.49 -9.83 11.18
C SER A 58 18.80 -9.19 10.74
N LEU A 59 18.77 -7.91 10.38
CA LEU A 59 19.96 -7.10 10.08
C LEU A 59 20.51 -6.40 11.34
N GLY A 60 19.76 -6.44 12.44
CA GLY A 60 20.01 -5.63 13.63
C GLY A 60 19.46 -4.21 13.46
N MET A 61 19.70 -3.35 14.46
CA MET A 61 19.28 -1.94 14.46
C MET A 61 17.76 -1.74 14.28
N GLY A 62 16.96 -2.73 14.67
CA GLY A 62 15.50 -2.71 14.52
C GLY A 62 15.00 -3.11 13.14
N TRP A 63 15.84 -3.75 12.31
CA TRP A 63 15.50 -4.16 10.96
C TRP A 63 15.61 -5.68 10.73
N ALA A 64 14.73 -6.21 9.90
CA ALA A 64 14.85 -7.55 9.30
C ALA A 64 14.58 -7.50 7.80
N CYS A 65 15.21 -8.41 7.06
CA CYS A 65 15.12 -8.49 5.61
C CYS A 65 14.90 -9.94 5.13
N PRO A 66 13.74 -10.55 5.45
CA PRO A 66 13.41 -11.89 4.99
C PRO A 66 13.20 -11.93 3.47
N ASP A 67 13.61 -13.01 2.82
CA ASP A 67 13.41 -13.20 1.38
C ASP A 67 12.99 -14.62 1.01
N ALA A 68 12.07 -14.70 0.04
CA ALA A 68 11.62 -15.94 -0.59
C ALA A 68 12.07 -15.96 -2.05
N ARG A 69 12.64 -17.09 -2.48
CA ARG A 69 13.08 -17.28 -3.87
C ARG A 69 12.05 -18.09 -4.64
N VAL A 70 11.76 -17.66 -5.85
CA VAL A 70 10.69 -18.22 -6.66
C VAL A 70 11.12 -18.46 -8.11
N PRO A 71 10.74 -19.60 -8.71
CA PRO A 71 11.16 -20.00 -10.05
C PRO A 71 10.29 -19.35 -11.14
N PHE A 72 10.19 -18.03 -11.13
CA PHE A 72 9.56 -17.27 -12.21
C PHE A 72 10.35 -15.99 -12.50
N ASP A 73 10.20 -15.47 -13.71
CA ASP A 73 10.96 -14.33 -14.24
C ASP A 73 10.09 -13.06 -14.23
N GLU A 74 10.22 -12.28 -13.17
CA GLU A 74 9.56 -10.97 -13.00
C GLU A 74 10.51 -10.00 -12.28
N ASP A 75 10.01 -8.83 -11.93
CA ASP A 75 10.73 -7.86 -11.12
C ASP A 75 10.83 -8.26 -9.64
N LEU A 76 11.86 -7.74 -8.97
CA LEU A 76 12.07 -7.90 -7.53
C LEU A 76 10.97 -7.16 -6.76
N ILE A 77 10.19 -7.88 -5.96
CA ILE A 77 9.07 -7.31 -5.20
C ILE A 77 9.48 -7.12 -3.75
N CYS A 78 9.07 -5.99 -3.16
CA CYS A 78 9.25 -5.69 -1.75
C CYS A 78 7.94 -5.27 -1.09
N VAL A 79 7.72 -5.74 0.14
CA VAL A 79 6.66 -5.31 1.06
C VAL A 79 7.33 -4.90 2.38
N VAL A 80 6.85 -3.80 2.97
CA VAL A 80 7.41 -3.26 4.22
C VAL A 80 6.36 -3.34 5.32
N GLY A 81 6.67 -4.08 6.38
CA GLY A 81 5.93 -4.08 7.63
C GLY A 81 6.59 -3.17 8.66
N TRP A 82 5.80 -2.37 9.36
CA TRP A 82 6.25 -1.56 10.48
C TRP A 82 5.48 -1.92 11.76
N SER A 83 6.20 -2.15 12.85
CA SER A 83 5.63 -2.28 14.19
C SER A 83 6.11 -1.11 15.07
N PRO A 84 5.20 -0.27 15.60
CA PRO A 84 5.54 0.79 16.54
C PRO A 84 6.19 0.26 17.83
N GLN A 85 5.72 -0.89 18.31
CA GLN A 85 6.23 -1.51 19.54
C GLN A 85 7.46 -2.38 19.31
N GLY A 86 7.70 -2.78 18.06
CA GLY A 86 8.74 -3.71 17.67
C GLY A 86 8.31 -5.17 17.85
N VAL A 87 8.69 -6.00 16.90
CA VAL A 87 8.46 -7.44 16.87
C VAL A 87 9.59 -8.15 17.62
N ASN A 88 9.24 -9.13 18.46
CA ASN A 88 10.24 -10.00 19.08
C ASN A 88 10.82 -10.96 18.03
N TYR A 89 11.85 -10.50 17.32
CA TYR A 89 12.41 -11.21 16.16
C TYR A 89 13.58 -12.15 16.52
N GLY A 90 14.08 -12.07 17.75
CA GLY A 90 15.26 -12.78 18.22
C GLY A 90 16.60 -12.18 17.76
N ALA A 91 16.63 -10.92 17.30
CA ALA A 91 17.81 -10.27 16.73
C ALA A 91 19.09 -10.40 17.61
N PRO A 92 20.29 -10.60 17.02
CA PRO A 92 21.52 -10.82 17.79
C PRO A 92 21.92 -9.67 18.72
N ASP A 93 21.46 -8.45 18.41
CA ASP A 93 21.67 -7.25 19.22
C ASP A 93 20.65 -7.10 20.36
N GLY A 94 19.68 -8.02 20.47
CA GLY A 94 18.59 -7.98 21.46
C GLY A 94 17.59 -6.84 21.24
N ILE A 95 17.64 -6.16 20.10
CA ILE A 95 16.76 -5.03 19.77
C ILE A 95 15.51 -5.60 19.06
N PRO A 96 14.29 -5.33 19.55
CA PRO A 96 13.07 -5.65 18.80
C PRO A 96 13.08 -5.04 17.40
N VAL A 97 12.56 -5.76 16.42
CA VAL A 97 12.54 -5.34 15.01
C VAL A 97 11.32 -4.46 14.77
N SER A 98 11.54 -3.19 14.47
CA SER A 98 10.48 -2.23 14.14
C SER A 98 10.14 -2.23 12.65
N ILE A 99 11.06 -2.58 11.76
CA ILE A 99 10.82 -2.63 10.31
C ILE A 99 11.22 -4.01 9.75
N ILE A 100 10.30 -4.61 8.99
CA ILE A 100 10.54 -5.83 8.22
C ILE A 100 10.40 -5.47 6.74
N ALA A 101 11.50 -5.47 6.00
CA ALA A 101 11.50 -5.32 4.55
C ALA A 101 11.56 -6.71 3.91
N MET A 102 10.40 -7.27 3.56
CA MET A 102 10.29 -8.60 2.97
C MET A 102 10.46 -8.53 1.46
N TYR A 103 11.23 -9.46 0.89
CA TYR A 103 11.48 -9.54 -0.54
C TYR A 103 11.00 -10.86 -1.15
N LEU A 104 10.34 -10.76 -2.29
CA LEU A 104 10.18 -11.90 -3.19
C LEU A 104 11.20 -11.77 -4.32
N VAL A 105 12.06 -12.78 -4.45
CA VAL A 105 13.25 -12.75 -5.30
C VAL A 105 13.10 -13.77 -6.44
N PRO A 106 12.69 -13.32 -7.64
CA PRO A 106 12.83 -14.06 -8.89
C PRO A 106 14.26 -14.59 -9.09
N GLU A 107 14.41 -15.75 -9.74
CA GLU A 107 15.73 -16.38 -9.96
C GLU A 107 16.73 -15.47 -10.67
N ASN A 108 16.25 -14.72 -11.67
CA ASN A 108 17.02 -13.75 -12.44
C ASN A 108 17.39 -12.48 -11.65
N GLN A 109 16.73 -12.19 -10.52
CA GLN A 109 16.92 -10.98 -9.70
C GLN A 109 17.83 -11.16 -8.49
N ARG A 110 18.42 -12.34 -8.28
CA ARG A 110 19.27 -12.63 -7.10
C ARG A 110 20.37 -11.58 -6.86
N ASN A 111 21.08 -11.20 -7.92
CA ASN A 111 22.17 -10.22 -7.80
C ASN A 111 21.64 -8.81 -7.50
N HIS A 112 20.45 -8.47 -8.01
CA HIS A 112 19.81 -7.20 -7.74
C HIS A 112 19.40 -7.11 -6.26
N TYR A 113 18.74 -8.15 -5.73
CA TYR A 113 18.40 -8.27 -4.31
C TYR A 113 19.63 -8.10 -3.40
N LEU A 114 20.72 -8.84 -3.65
CA LEU A 114 21.92 -8.76 -2.80
C LEU A 114 22.54 -7.35 -2.80
N ARG A 115 22.48 -6.64 -3.92
CA ARG A 115 22.92 -5.24 -4.00
C ARG A 115 22.01 -4.32 -3.17
N GLU A 116 20.70 -4.51 -3.23
CA GLU A 116 19.74 -3.73 -2.44
C GLU A 116 19.97 -3.90 -0.93
N VAL A 117 20.06 -5.14 -0.46
CA VAL A 117 20.25 -5.43 0.97
C VAL A 117 21.62 -4.93 1.45
N SER A 118 22.65 -5.05 0.62
CA SER A 118 23.98 -4.50 0.94
C SER A 118 23.96 -2.98 1.08
N LEU A 119 23.20 -2.28 0.23
CA LEU A 119 23.02 -0.83 0.33
C LEU A 119 22.22 -0.45 1.57
N LEU A 120 21.14 -1.18 1.86
CA LEU A 120 20.33 -0.99 3.06
C LEU A 120 21.17 -1.17 4.34
N ALA A 121 21.91 -2.26 4.45
CA ALA A 121 22.77 -2.53 5.60
C ALA A 121 23.81 -1.41 5.82
N LYS A 122 24.44 -0.92 4.74
CA LYS A 122 25.35 0.24 4.80
C LYS A 122 24.63 1.51 5.23
N ALA A 123 23.45 1.79 4.68
CA ALA A 123 22.63 2.95 5.04
C ALA A 123 22.37 2.99 6.54
N LEU A 124 21.99 1.84 7.12
CA LEU A 124 21.68 1.73 8.55
C LEU A 124 22.89 2.03 9.45
N THR A 125 24.12 1.79 8.98
CA THR A 125 25.34 2.12 9.75
C THR A 125 25.69 3.61 9.71
N VAL A 126 25.33 4.31 8.63
CA VAL A 126 25.71 5.71 8.40
C VAL A 126 24.60 6.67 8.80
N TYR A 127 23.34 6.26 8.68
CA TYR A 127 22.19 7.13 8.88
C TYR A 127 21.96 7.39 10.38
N PRO A 128 22.12 8.64 10.86
CA PRO A 128 22.04 8.96 12.29
C PRO A 128 20.62 8.77 12.86
N GLY A 129 19.58 8.79 12.01
CA GLY A 129 18.18 8.70 12.41
C GLY A 129 17.69 7.31 12.84
N VAL A 130 18.51 6.26 12.74
CA VAL A 130 18.13 4.89 13.14
C VAL A 130 17.70 4.80 14.61
N LYS A 131 18.23 5.68 15.48
CA LYS A 131 17.84 5.76 16.90
C LYS A 131 16.42 6.30 17.11
N GLY A 132 15.88 7.03 16.14
CA GLY A 132 14.54 7.64 16.20
C GLY A 132 13.40 6.69 15.88
N LEU A 133 13.69 5.51 15.31
CA LEU A 133 12.68 4.59 14.79
C LEU A 133 11.65 4.13 15.84
N ARG A 134 12.05 4.06 17.12
CA ARG A 134 11.18 3.67 18.25
C ARG A 134 10.28 4.81 18.76
N ALA A 135 10.59 6.06 18.40
CA ALA A 135 9.80 7.21 18.85
C ALA A 135 8.63 7.50 17.92
N VAL A 136 8.64 6.92 16.71
CA VAL A 136 7.63 7.10 15.69
C VAL A 136 6.32 6.40 16.08
N LYS A 137 5.20 7.10 15.90
CA LYS A 137 3.86 6.60 16.25
C LYS A 137 2.88 6.57 15.09
N GLU A 138 3.25 7.17 13.95
CA GLU A 138 2.37 7.32 12.79
C GLU A 138 3.04 6.74 11.54
N LEU A 139 2.24 6.09 10.68
CA LEU A 139 2.73 5.44 9.47
C LEU A 139 3.40 6.42 8.49
N ASN A 140 2.94 7.68 8.45
CA ASN A 140 3.52 8.73 7.60
C ASN A 140 4.95 9.10 8.04
N GLU A 141 5.21 9.16 9.33
CA GLU A 141 6.55 9.46 9.86
C GLU A 141 7.55 8.36 9.47
N ILE A 142 7.11 7.09 9.46
CA ILE A 142 7.93 5.97 8.97
C ILE A 142 8.18 6.08 7.48
N ARG A 143 7.15 6.44 6.70
CA ARG A 143 7.31 6.64 5.27
C ARG A 143 8.38 7.69 4.98
N ASP A 144 8.34 8.83 5.67
CA ASP A 144 9.32 9.91 5.51
C ASP A 144 10.73 9.46 5.91
N TYR A 145 10.84 8.77 7.06
CA TYR A 145 12.10 8.16 7.49
C TYR A 145 12.70 7.20 6.44
N LEU A 146 11.87 6.35 5.83
CA LEU A 146 12.31 5.41 4.80
C LEU A 146 12.76 6.13 3.52
N LEU A 147 12.05 7.19 3.11
CA LEU A 147 12.43 8.01 1.96
C LEU A 147 13.76 8.74 2.17
N ASP A 148 13.98 9.29 3.37
CA ASP A 148 15.24 9.93 3.74
C ASP A 148 16.41 8.94 3.75
N LEU A 149 16.19 7.75 4.32
CA LEU A 149 17.17 6.67 4.31
C LEU A 149 17.55 6.30 2.88
N ILE A 150 16.56 6.12 1.99
CA ILE A 150 16.80 5.82 0.58
C ILE A 150 17.59 6.94 -0.10
N THR A 151 17.25 8.20 0.17
CA THR A 151 17.92 9.36 -0.43
C THR A 151 19.38 9.48 0.00
N SER A 152 19.69 9.26 1.29
CA SER A 152 21.06 9.32 1.81
C SER A 152 22.02 8.32 1.13
N THR A 153 21.51 7.18 0.67
CA THR A 153 22.31 6.19 -0.06
C THR A 153 22.55 6.55 -1.53
N LYS A 154 21.67 7.37 -2.11
CA LYS A 154 21.77 7.82 -3.51
C LYS A 154 22.79 8.95 -3.65
N GLU A 155 22.98 9.77 -2.61
CA GLU A 155 24.01 10.82 -2.58
C GLU A 155 25.45 10.26 -2.51
N THR A 156 25.62 9.03 -2.04
CA THR A 156 26.92 8.33 -2.02
C THR A 156 27.26 7.63 -3.35
N VAL A 157 26.32 7.58 -4.31
CA VAL A 157 26.52 6.95 -5.62
C VAL A 157 26.05 7.89 -6.74
N GLY A 158 26.95 8.77 -7.15
CA GLY A 158 27.05 9.33 -8.51
C GLY A 158 25.91 10.23 -9.03
N PRO A 159 26.21 11.03 -10.08
CA PRO A 159 25.34 12.07 -10.62
C PRO A 159 24.05 11.57 -11.30
N ASP A 160 23.88 10.26 -11.51
CA ASP A 160 22.70 9.69 -12.18
C ASP A 160 21.43 9.79 -11.30
N SER A 161 21.62 9.77 -9.97
CA SER A 161 20.57 10.07 -9.00
C SER A 161 20.05 11.49 -9.15
N ARG A 162 20.92 12.47 -9.51
CA ARG A 162 20.48 13.84 -9.83
C ARG A 162 19.65 13.89 -11.09
N ALA A 163 19.85 13.03 -12.10
CA ALA A 163 19.02 13.03 -13.31
C ALA A 163 17.59 12.51 -13.03
N ARG A 164 17.43 11.49 -12.17
CA ARG A 164 16.12 11.06 -11.66
C ARG A 164 15.50 12.08 -10.69
N MET A 165 16.32 12.74 -9.86
CA MET A 165 15.91 13.81 -8.93
C MET A 165 15.51 15.10 -9.65
N ILE A 166 16.18 15.45 -10.75
CA ILE A 166 15.78 16.51 -11.68
C ILE A 166 14.53 16.09 -12.45
N ARG A 167 14.30 14.81 -12.78
CA ARG A 167 12.99 14.36 -13.29
C ARG A 167 11.87 14.36 -12.23
N LEU A 168 12.22 14.32 -10.94
CA LEU A 168 11.27 14.48 -9.83
C LEU A 168 10.97 15.97 -9.55
N GLN A 169 11.97 16.85 -9.66
CA GLN A 169 11.83 18.30 -9.47
C GLN A 169 11.44 19.06 -10.76
N ALA A 170 11.62 18.43 -11.93
CA ALA A 170 11.39 18.98 -13.26
C ALA A 170 10.72 17.97 -14.21
N ARG A 171 9.86 17.08 -13.67
CA ARG A 171 8.60 16.89 -14.38
C ARG A 171 8.03 18.30 -14.46
N PRO A 172 7.66 18.83 -15.64
CA PRO A 172 6.77 19.98 -15.63
C PRO A 172 5.68 19.56 -14.67
N THR A 173 5.40 20.39 -13.67
CA THR A 173 4.11 20.40 -13.00
C THR A 173 3.16 20.26 -14.18
N LEU A 174 2.63 19.05 -14.42
CA LEU A 174 1.43 18.87 -15.23
C LEU A 174 0.59 19.98 -14.68
N GLU A 175 0.36 21.06 -15.45
CA GLU A 175 -0.28 22.29 -14.98
C GLU A 175 -1.23 21.82 -13.93
N SER A 176 -0.89 22.05 -12.65
CA SER A 176 -1.57 21.34 -11.58
C SER A 176 -3.00 21.75 -11.85
N LEU A 177 -3.84 20.81 -12.32
CA LEU A 177 -5.26 21.08 -12.55
C LEU A 177 -5.65 21.70 -11.24
N PRO A 178 -5.89 23.04 -11.21
CA PRO A 178 -5.58 23.91 -10.07
C PRO A 178 -5.98 23.13 -8.86
N ALA A 179 -5.00 22.63 -8.08
CA ALA A 179 -5.21 21.53 -7.14
C ALA A 179 -6.51 21.84 -6.44
N GLY A 180 -7.58 21.15 -6.86
CA GLY A 180 -8.93 21.68 -6.65
C GLY A 180 -9.02 21.93 -5.17
N ASP A 181 -9.51 23.10 -4.74
CA ASP A 181 -9.60 23.38 -3.32
C ASP A 181 -10.42 22.26 -2.65
N LEU A 182 -9.72 21.26 -2.11
CA LEU A 182 -10.29 20.06 -1.52
C LEU A 182 -10.70 20.34 -0.08
N SER A 183 -10.47 21.58 0.43
CA SER A 183 -10.96 22.02 1.74
C SER A 183 -12.47 21.86 1.86
N ASN A 184 -13.15 21.80 0.72
CA ASN A 184 -14.59 21.64 0.57
C ASN A 184 -15.02 20.23 0.12
N LEU A 185 -14.10 19.26 0.09
CA LEU A 185 -14.43 17.91 -0.36
C LEU A 185 -15.26 17.17 0.70
N ILE A 186 -16.45 16.72 0.32
CA ILE A 186 -17.30 15.87 1.15
C ILE A 186 -17.26 14.46 0.55
N ILE A 187 -16.89 13.49 1.38
CA ILE A 187 -16.85 12.06 1.04
C ILE A 187 -17.85 11.33 1.92
N GLU A 188 -18.79 10.63 1.30
CA GLU A 188 -19.85 9.88 1.97
C GLU A 188 -19.81 8.42 1.52
N PRO A 189 -19.76 7.44 2.43
CA PRO A 189 -19.95 6.05 2.08
C PRO A 189 -21.41 5.81 1.63
N VAL A 190 -21.56 5.01 0.57
CA VAL A 190 -22.85 4.63 0.01
C VAL A 190 -22.85 3.14 -0.28
N THR A 191 -23.82 2.41 0.25
CA THR A 191 -24.07 1.03 -0.14
C THR A 191 -25.30 0.97 -1.02
N LEU A 192 -25.16 0.40 -2.22
CA LEU A 192 -26.29 0.18 -3.13
C LEU A 192 -26.70 -1.29 -3.05
N VAL A 193 -27.94 -1.57 -2.71
CA VAL A 193 -28.49 -2.93 -2.69
C VAL A 193 -29.33 -3.15 -3.94
N GLY A 194 -29.00 -4.19 -4.70
CA GLY A 194 -29.72 -4.59 -5.90
C GLY A 194 -30.20 -6.04 -5.82
N ALA A 195 -31.32 -6.32 -6.45
CA ALA A 195 -31.86 -7.66 -6.61
C ALA A 195 -32.75 -7.73 -7.87
N PRO A 196 -32.92 -8.91 -8.49
CA PRO A 196 -33.73 -9.04 -9.69
C PRO A 196 -35.19 -8.65 -9.39
N GLY A 197 -35.73 -7.72 -10.17
CA GLY A 197 -37.13 -7.27 -10.04
C GLY A 197 -37.44 -6.34 -8.86
N LEU A 198 -36.44 -5.93 -8.07
CA LEU A 198 -36.59 -4.94 -6.99
C LEU A 198 -35.99 -3.59 -7.38
N LYS A 199 -36.64 -2.51 -6.92
CA LYS A 199 -36.04 -1.18 -7.02
C LYS A 199 -34.75 -1.16 -6.19
N PRO A 200 -33.65 -0.56 -6.70
CA PRO A 200 -32.42 -0.40 -5.93
C PRO A 200 -32.69 0.33 -4.60
N ILE A 201 -32.04 -0.13 -3.53
CA ILE A 201 -32.07 0.55 -2.22
C ILE A 201 -30.73 1.26 -2.03
N VAL A 202 -30.78 2.55 -1.75
CA VAL A 202 -29.60 3.37 -1.45
C VAL A 202 -29.47 3.50 0.07
N LEU A 203 -28.31 3.10 0.61
CA LEU A 203 -27.97 3.25 2.03
C LEU A 203 -26.85 4.27 2.18
N THR A 204 -27.15 5.41 2.80
CA THR A 204 -26.18 6.47 3.13
C THR A 204 -26.69 7.26 4.32
N GLN A 205 -25.79 7.89 5.09
CA GLN A 205 -26.15 8.76 6.21
C GLN A 205 -26.60 10.16 5.75
N ASN A 206 -26.33 10.52 4.49
CA ASN A 206 -26.69 11.82 3.94
C ASN A 206 -28.05 11.79 3.23
N ALA A 207 -29.08 12.34 3.88
CA ALA A 207 -30.46 12.32 3.37
C ALA A 207 -30.61 13.01 1.99
N GLY A 208 -29.85 14.08 1.74
CA GLY A 208 -29.89 14.80 0.46
C GLY A 208 -29.27 14.01 -0.69
N LEU A 209 -28.22 13.24 -0.40
CA LEU A 209 -27.61 12.30 -1.34
C LEU A 209 -28.53 11.11 -1.63
N ALA A 210 -29.15 10.53 -0.60
CA ALA A 210 -30.08 9.41 -0.74
C ALA A 210 -31.21 9.73 -1.73
N GLN A 211 -31.89 10.88 -1.55
CA GLN A 211 -32.98 11.31 -2.44
C GLN A 211 -32.54 11.47 -3.89
N ARG A 212 -31.32 11.98 -4.13
CA ARG A 212 -30.79 12.16 -5.49
C ARG A 212 -30.48 10.83 -6.15
N LEU A 213 -29.87 9.90 -5.43
CA LEU A 213 -29.55 8.57 -5.96
C LEU A 213 -30.81 7.74 -6.18
N ASP A 214 -31.81 7.85 -5.31
CA ASP A 214 -33.12 7.20 -5.50
C ASP A 214 -33.89 7.71 -6.72
N ALA A 215 -33.59 8.93 -7.17
CA ALA A 215 -34.15 9.55 -8.37
C ALA A 215 -33.35 9.24 -9.64
N THR A 216 -32.14 8.68 -9.53
CA THR A 216 -31.30 8.35 -10.68
C THR A 216 -31.81 7.09 -11.38
N VAL A 217 -32.31 7.27 -12.60
CA VAL A 217 -32.70 6.14 -13.47
C VAL A 217 -31.45 5.40 -13.93
N GLY A 218 -31.48 4.07 -13.78
CA GLY A 218 -30.40 3.19 -14.24
C GLY A 218 -29.13 3.24 -13.38
N LEU A 219 -29.26 3.56 -12.08
CA LEU A 219 -28.10 3.75 -11.20
C LEU A 219 -27.23 2.49 -11.10
N LEU A 220 -27.82 1.32 -10.91
CA LEU A 220 -27.07 0.07 -10.74
C LEU A 220 -26.41 -0.35 -12.05
N GLU A 221 -27.06 -0.13 -13.19
CA GLU A 221 -26.57 -0.44 -14.52
C GLU A 221 -25.36 0.44 -14.87
N LYS A 222 -25.43 1.75 -14.57
CA LYS A 222 -24.32 2.68 -14.76
C LYS A 222 -23.13 2.33 -13.87
N ILE A 223 -23.38 2.03 -12.60
CA ILE A 223 -22.34 1.64 -11.65
C ILE A 223 -21.69 0.30 -12.05
N GLU A 224 -22.46 -0.64 -12.61
CA GLU A 224 -21.91 -1.92 -13.07
C GLU A 224 -21.11 -1.78 -14.37
N ALA A 225 -21.57 -0.96 -15.32
CA ALA A 225 -20.91 -0.79 -16.61
C ALA A 225 -19.68 0.14 -16.56
N GLU A 226 -19.79 1.28 -15.87
CA GLU A 226 -18.79 2.35 -15.89
C GLU A 226 -17.99 2.44 -14.59
N GLY A 227 -18.43 1.77 -13.52
CA GLY A 227 -17.81 1.85 -12.19
C GLY A 227 -18.01 3.20 -11.48
N VAL A 228 -18.57 4.20 -12.16
CA VAL A 228 -18.79 5.55 -11.66
C VAL A 228 -20.13 6.08 -12.17
N CYS A 229 -20.83 6.86 -11.35
CA CYS A 229 -22.02 7.59 -11.74
C CYS A 229 -21.93 9.04 -11.23
N GLN A 230 -22.32 10.01 -12.05
CA GLN A 230 -22.45 11.41 -11.62
C GLN A 230 -23.92 11.79 -11.50
N THR A 231 -24.33 12.33 -10.36
CA THR A 231 -25.72 12.79 -10.14
C THR A 231 -25.76 13.99 -9.21
N GLY A 232 -26.33 15.10 -9.68
CA GLY A 232 -26.65 16.25 -8.81
C GLY A 232 -25.46 16.83 -8.06
N GLY A 233 -24.30 16.91 -8.71
CA GLY A 233 -23.05 17.41 -8.12
C GLY A 233 -22.24 16.36 -7.35
N TRP A 234 -22.76 15.15 -7.19
CA TRP A 234 -22.05 14.03 -6.56
C TRP A 234 -21.47 13.09 -7.61
N ARG A 235 -20.25 12.64 -7.39
CA ARG A 235 -19.60 11.56 -8.12
C ARG A 235 -19.58 10.33 -7.22
N VAL A 236 -20.34 9.30 -7.58
CA VAL A 236 -20.39 8.02 -6.89
C VAL A 236 -19.48 7.03 -7.61
N SER A 237 -18.53 6.45 -6.91
CA SER A 237 -17.57 5.47 -7.45
C SER A 237 -17.69 4.14 -6.74
N LYS A 238 -17.79 3.05 -7.50
CA LYS A 238 -17.76 1.67 -7.00
C LYS A 238 -16.37 1.34 -6.47
N ARG A 239 -16.31 0.73 -5.29
CA ARG A 239 -15.12 0.14 -4.66
C ARG A 239 -15.14 -1.37 -4.68
N GLY A 240 -16.33 -1.95 -4.55
CA GLY A 240 -16.49 -3.39 -4.47
C GLY A 240 -17.91 -3.85 -4.79
N LYS A 241 -18.06 -5.15 -5.03
CA LYS A 241 -19.34 -5.83 -5.21
C LYS A 241 -19.33 -7.09 -4.36
N VAL A 242 -20.41 -7.33 -3.63
CA VAL A 242 -20.66 -8.61 -2.96
C VAL A 242 -21.95 -9.18 -3.52
N ALA A 243 -21.92 -10.43 -3.96
CA ALA A 243 -23.10 -11.15 -4.44
C ALA A 243 -23.61 -12.12 -3.36
N TYR A 244 -24.92 -12.27 -3.29
CA TYR A 244 -25.63 -13.14 -2.36
C TYR A 244 -26.54 -14.09 -3.14
N GLN A 245 -27.06 -15.11 -2.45
CA GLN A 245 -28.02 -16.05 -3.03
C GLN A 245 -29.26 -15.33 -3.59
N HIS A 246 -29.93 -15.95 -4.57
CA HIS A 246 -31.10 -15.40 -5.27
C HIS A 246 -30.82 -14.12 -6.09
N GLY A 247 -29.59 -13.95 -6.58
CA GLY A 247 -29.21 -12.85 -7.47
C GLY A 247 -29.13 -11.48 -6.80
N ARG A 248 -29.18 -11.43 -5.46
CA ARG A 248 -29.04 -10.20 -4.69
C ARG A 248 -27.57 -9.78 -4.65
N PHE A 249 -27.30 -8.49 -4.63
CA PHE A 249 -25.93 -7.97 -4.55
C PHE A 249 -25.90 -6.63 -3.83
N THR A 250 -24.73 -6.30 -3.31
CA THR A 250 -24.43 -4.97 -2.77
C THR A 250 -23.22 -4.40 -3.48
N TYR A 251 -23.30 -3.14 -3.91
CA TYR A 251 -22.13 -2.35 -4.28
C TYR A 251 -21.69 -1.52 -3.08
N ASP A 252 -20.40 -1.60 -2.76
CA ASP A 252 -19.76 -0.65 -1.87
C ASP A 252 -19.25 0.52 -2.71
N CYS A 253 -19.70 1.73 -2.40
CA CYS A 253 -19.42 2.94 -3.17
C CYS A 253 -18.97 4.09 -2.27
N LEU A 254 -18.19 5.01 -2.84
CA LEU A 254 -17.91 6.32 -2.25
C LEU A 254 -18.56 7.42 -3.10
N ALA A 255 -19.37 8.25 -2.47
CA ALA A 255 -19.90 9.46 -3.08
C ALA A 255 -19.04 10.66 -2.68
N ILE A 256 -18.60 11.42 -3.68
CA ILE A 256 -17.66 12.53 -3.51
C ILE A 256 -18.29 13.77 -4.15
N THR A 257 -18.32 14.88 -3.42
CA THR A 257 -18.70 16.19 -3.95
C THR A 257 -17.79 17.27 -3.38
N THR A 258 -17.83 18.47 -3.95
CA THR A 258 -17.19 19.66 -3.39
C THR A 258 -18.27 20.65 -2.98
N SER A 259 -18.24 21.14 -1.73
CA SER A 259 -19.10 22.21 -1.23
C SER A 259 -18.70 23.55 -1.86
N GLY A 260 -19.02 23.69 -3.15
CA GLY A 260 -18.77 24.91 -3.94
C GLY A 260 -19.68 25.05 -5.16
N VAL A 261 -20.36 23.99 -5.61
CA VAL A 261 -21.27 24.06 -6.76
C VAL A 261 -22.71 24.31 -6.28
N GLY A 262 -22.96 25.53 -5.83
CA GLY A 262 -24.27 25.92 -5.29
C GLY A 262 -24.42 27.38 -4.87
N ARG A 263 -23.77 28.33 -5.56
CA ARG A 263 -24.16 29.76 -5.52
C ARG A 263 -23.97 30.39 -6.90
N LYS A 264 -24.95 30.15 -7.78
CA LYS A 264 -25.71 31.17 -8.52
C LYS A 264 -26.77 30.47 -9.37
#